data_AF-A0A9D7DZX9-F1
#
_entry.id   AF-A0A9D7DZX9-F1
#
_cell.length_a   1.000
_cell.length_b   1.000
_cell.length_c   1.000
_cell.angle_alpha   90.00
_cell.angle_beta   90.00
_cell.angle_gamma   90.00
#
_symmetry.space_group_name_H-M   'P 1'
#
loop_
_entity.id
_entity.type
_entity.pdbx_description
1 polymer ?
#
loop_
_entity_poly.entity_id
_entity_poly.type
_entity_poly.pdbx_seq_one_letter_code
_entity_poly.pdbx_strand_id
1 'polypeptide(L)'
;MINKGIWLVGLCLLLAACNRTNTADLVASVGERTLSRADFATWAGVPFDSLSAEARQPLVNAWLELAMIEQEVEATGLRKDADVSRQERELLARFHRAVLLARLPEPKITDSLIADYYTTNLAEFRRPMDSYLIEGFWCESDDTLKAFRRALERADTSQLRSDMVIWEGKWLTDSRELDPILLEAVRKLPAGG
;
A
#
# COMPACT_ATOMS: atom_id res chain seq x y z
N MET A 1 41.70 -65.17 -29.85
CA MET A 1 41.96 -63.74 -29.57
C MET A 1 40.77 -62.95 -30.08
N ILE A 2 39.82 -62.61 -29.20
CA ILE A 2 38.54 -61.99 -29.56
C ILE A 2 38.64 -60.48 -29.35
N ASN A 3 38.31 -59.71 -30.40
CA ASN A 3 38.48 -58.26 -30.52
C ASN A 3 37.66 -57.49 -29.46
N LYS A 4 38.32 -57.02 -28.38
CA LYS A 4 37.71 -56.19 -27.33
C LYS A 4 37.31 -54.78 -27.80
N GLY A 5 37.73 -54.34 -28.98
CA GLY A 5 37.48 -52.99 -29.49
C GLY A 5 36.05 -52.74 -30.02
N ILE A 6 35.30 -53.79 -30.40
CA ILE A 6 33.99 -53.62 -31.05
C ILE A 6 32.87 -53.32 -30.04
N TRP A 7 33.04 -53.71 -28.77
CA TRP A 7 32.02 -53.49 -27.73
C TRP A 7 31.94 -52.02 -27.25
N LEU A 8 33.02 -51.23 -27.40
CA LEU A 8 33.01 -49.83 -26.96
C LEU A 8 32.28 -48.90 -27.94
N VAL A 9 32.30 -49.21 -29.25
CA VAL A 9 31.65 -48.37 -30.27
C VAL A 9 30.12 -48.56 -30.26
N GLY A 10 29.64 -49.77 -29.93
CA GLY A 10 28.21 -50.04 -29.79
C GLY A 10 27.56 -49.33 -28.60
N LEU A 11 28.31 -49.10 -27.51
CA LEU A 11 27.77 -48.46 -26.30
C LEU A 11 27.63 -46.93 -26.48
N CYS A 12 28.54 -46.27 -27.22
CA CYS A 12 28.43 -44.84 -27.51
C CYS A 12 27.27 -44.50 -28.48
N LEU A 13 26.88 -45.43 -29.36
CA LEU A 13 25.76 -45.22 -30.29
C LEU A 13 24.38 -45.36 -29.63
N LEU A 14 24.27 -46.14 -28.54
CA LEU A 14 23.03 -46.28 -27.77
C LEU A 14 22.70 -45.03 -26.93
N LEU A 15 23.70 -44.19 -26.59
CA LEU A 15 23.48 -42.94 -25.86
C LEU A 15 22.99 -41.79 -26.75
N ALA A 16 23.11 -41.89 -28.09
CA ALA A 16 22.65 -40.87 -29.03
C ALA A 16 21.16 -41.03 -29.44
N ALA A 17 20.49 -42.11 -29.02
CA ALA A 17 19.14 -42.45 -29.47
C ALA A 17 18.01 -41.96 -28.54
N CYS A 18 18.32 -41.34 -27.40
CA CYS A 18 17.32 -40.93 -26.40
C CYS A 18 17.38 -39.44 -26.09
N ASN A 19 16.92 -38.59 -27.02
CA ASN A 19 16.20 -37.38 -26.62
C ASN A 19 15.33 -36.82 -27.76
N ARG A 20 14.29 -37.56 -28.16
CA ARG A 20 13.13 -36.93 -28.82
C ARG A 20 12.30 -36.25 -27.74
N THR A 21 12.80 -35.11 -27.26
CA THR A 21 12.00 -34.20 -26.42
C THR A 21 10.78 -33.82 -27.25
N ASN A 22 9.60 -34.09 -26.71
CA ASN A 22 8.32 -33.89 -27.40
C ASN A 22 8.11 -32.39 -27.62
N THR A 23 8.54 -31.88 -28.78
CA THR A 23 8.51 -30.44 -29.13
C THR A 23 7.10 -29.85 -29.12
N ALA A 24 6.06 -30.69 -29.18
CA ALA A 24 4.67 -30.26 -29.14
C ALA A 24 4.28 -29.55 -27.84
N ASP A 25 4.98 -29.83 -26.73
CA ASP A 25 4.70 -29.26 -25.41
C ASP A 25 5.58 -28.05 -25.06
N LEU A 26 6.59 -27.74 -25.89
CA LEU A 26 7.50 -26.64 -25.65
C LEU A 26 6.89 -25.32 -26.16
N VAL A 27 6.78 -24.33 -25.27
CA VAL A 27 6.32 -22.97 -25.59
C VAL A 27 7.48 -22.05 -25.93
N ALA A 28 8.53 -22.05 -25.10
CA ALA A 28 9.69 -21.18 -25.25
C ALA A 28 10.93 -21.77 -24.53
N SER A 29 12.13 -21.28 -24.86
CA SER A 29 13.37 -21.68 -24.19
C SER A 29 14.40 -20.55 -24.14
N VAL A 30 15.13 -20.43 -23.04
CA VAL A 30 16.27 -19.51 -22.85
C VAL A 30 17.43 -20.30 -22.26
N GLY A 31 18.50 -20.52 -23.03
CA GLY A 31 19.61 -21.39 -22.62
C GLY A 31 19.13 -22.80 -22.27
N GLU A 32 19.35 -23.22 -21.02
CA GLU A 32 18.92 -24.52 -20.50
C GLU A 32 17.49 -24.52 -19.91
N ARG A 33 16.88 -23.35 -19.73
CA ARG A 33 15.52 -23.24 -19.18
C ARG A 33 14.49 -23.37 -20.30
N THR A 34 13.49 -24.21 -20.07
CA THR A 34 12.38 -24.44 -20.99
C THR A 34 11.06 -24.11 -20.32
N LEU A 35 10.13 -23.55 -21.10
CA LEU A 35 8.74 -23.32 -20.69
C LEU A 35 7.85 -24.34 -21.39
N SER A 36 7.31 -25.31 -20.66
CA SER A 36 6.27 -26.19 -21.17
C SER A 36 4.88 -25.53 -21.13
N ARG A 37 3.88 -26.10 -21.80
CA ARG A 37 2.48 -25.61 -21.71
C ARG A 37 1.94 -25.77 -20.29
N ALA A 38 2.32 -26.83 -19.58
CA ALA A 38 1.92 -27.06 -18.19
C ALA A 38 2.55 -26.05 -17.23
N ASP A 39 3.84 -25.75 -17.42
CA ASP A 39 4.55 -24.73 -16.63
C ASP A 39 3.96 -23.34 -16.90
N PHE A 40 3.66 -23.03 -18.17
CA PHE A 40 2.98 -21.79 -18.54
C PHE A 40 1.64 -21.66 -17.81
N ALA A 41 0.83 -22.71 -17.78
CA ALA A 41 -0.47 -22.69 -17.10
C ALA A 41 -0.33 -22.44 -15.59
N THR A 42 0.69 -23.02 -14.96
CA THR A 42 0.95 -22.84 -13.53
C THR A 42 1.46 -21.43 -13.24
N TRP A 43 2.36 -20.90 -14.06
CA TRP A 43 2.96 -19.58 -13.88
C TRP A 43 2.02 -18.43 -14.24
N ALA A 44 1.35 -18.49 -15.40
CA ALA A 44 0.45 -17.45 -15.87
C ALA A 44 -0.96 -17.56 -15.25
N GLY A 45 -1.29 -18.69 -14.62
CA GLY A 45 -2.63 -18.97 -14.06
C GLY A 45 -3.70 -19.26 -15.12
N VAL A 46 -3.31 -19.42 -16.39
CA VAL A 46 -4.22 -19.67 -17.52
C VAL A 46 -3.60 -20.64 -18.53
N PRO A 47 -4.37 -21.59 -19.12
CA PRO A 47 -3.85 -22.49 -20.14
C PRO A 47 -3.32 -21.73 -21.37
N PHE A 48 -2.17 -22.16 -21.92
CA PHE A 48 -1.58 -21.49 -23.08
C PHE A 48 -2.54 -21.43 -24.28
N ASP A 49 -3.24 -22.54 -24.55
CA ASP A 49 -4.14 -22.65 -25.70
C ASP A 49 -5.46 -21.87 -25.56
N SER A 50 -5.83 -21.44 -24.35
CA SER A 50 -7.05 -20.63 -24.15
C SER A 50 -6.86 -19.16 -24.51
N LEU A 51 -5.62 -18.71 -24.71
CA LEU A 51 -5.30 -17.32 -25.04
C LEU A 51 -5.24 -17.09 -26.55
N SER A 52 -5.55 -15.87 -27.00
CA SER A 52 -5.26 -15.43 -28.38
C SER A 52 -3.76 -15.25 -28.57
N ALA A 53 -3.27 -15.26 -29.82
CA ALA A 53 -1.86 -15.03 -30.12
C ALA A 53 -1.35 -13.69 -29.54
N GLU A 54 -2.18 -12.64 -29.65
CA GLU A 54 -1.88 -11.30 -29.10
C GLU A 54 -1.73 -11.29 -27.58
N ALA A 55 -2.54 -12.09 -26.86
CA ALA A 55 -2.45 -12.20 -25.40
C ALA A 55 -1.30 -13.12 -24.93
N ARG A 56 -0.90 -14.11 -25.74
CA ARG A 56 0.21 -15.03 -25.43
C ARG A 56 1.56 -14.30 -25.46
N GLN A 57 1.78 -13.46 -26.46
CA GLN A 57 3.07 -12.81 -26.70
C GLN A 57 3.62 -12.06 -25.46
N PRO A 58 2.88 -11.16 -24.78
CA PRO A 58 3.40 -10.45 -23.63
C PRO A 58 3.70 -11.37 -22.44
N LEU A 59 2.92 -12.44 -22.24
CA LEU A 59 3.17 -13.40 -21.17
C LEU A 59 4.42 -14.26 -21.45
N VAL A 60 4.60 -14.71 -22.68
CA VAL A 60 5.82 -15.42 -23.08
C VAL A 60 7.04 -14.50 -22.94
N ASN A 61 6.94 -13.25 -23.39
CA ASN A 61 8.03 -12.27 -23.24
C ASN A 61 8.37 -12.02 -21.76
N ALA A 62 7.37 -11.83 -20.90
CA ALA A 62 7.60 -11.64 -19.47
C ALA A 62 8.29 -12.87 -18.83
N TRP A 63 7.93 -14.09 -19.25
CA TRP A 63 8.63 -15.29 -18.79
C TRP A 63 10.08 -15.34 -19.30
N LEU A 64 10.32 -14.99 -20.57
CA LEU A 64 11.67 -14.95 -21.16
C LEU A 64 12.56 -13.95 -20.42
N GLU A 65 12.05 -12.74 -20.15
CA GLU A 65 12.76 -11.70 -19.39
C GLU A 65 13.13 -12.19 -18.00
N LEU A 66 12.18 -12.83 -17.29
CA LEU A 66 12.45 -13.40 -15.97
C LEU A 66 13.52 -14.49 -16.03
N ALA A 67 13.43 -15.41 -17.00
CA ALA A 67 14.40 -16.48 -17.16
C ALA A 67 15.81 -15.95 -17.46
N MET A 68 15.93 -14.86 -18.23
CA MET A 68 17.20 -14.19 -18.48
C MET A 68 17.76 -13.54 -17.20
N ILE A 69 16.93 -12.86 -16.43
CA ILE A 69 17.34 -12.26 -15.14
C ILE A 69 17.84 -13.36 -14.19
N GLU A 70 17.13 -14.48 -14.09
CA GLU A 70 17.55 -15.60 -13.24
C GLU A 70 18.90 -16.19 -13.68
N GLN A 71 19.15 -16.31 -14.99
CA GLN A 71 20.46 -16.74 -15.50
C GLN A 71 21.57 -15.77 -15.11
N GLU A 72 21.33 -14.46 -15.21
CA GLU A 72 22.30 -13.44 -14.81
C GLU A 72 22.56 -13.45 -13.29
N VAL A 73 21.52 -13.65 -12.47
CA VAL A 73 21.64 -13.79 -11.01
C VAL A 73 22.55 -14.97 -10.64
N GLU A 74 22.42 -16.10 -11.33
CA GLU A 74 23.28 -17.27 -11.12
C GLU A 74 24.71 -17.02 -11.65
N ALA A 75 24.85 -16.41 -12.84
CA ALA A 75 26.15 -16.12 -13.46
C ALA A 75 26.99 -15.14 -12.63
N THR A 76 26.36 -14.12 -12.04
CA THR A 76 27.00 -13.13 -11.17
C THR A 76 27.24 -13.63 -9.75
N GLY A 77 26.67 -14.79 -9.39
CA GLY A 77 26.72 -15.32 -8.04
C GLY A 77 25.96 -14.46 -7.02
N LEU A 78 25.06 -13.58 -7.48
CA LEU A 78 24.30 -12.65 -6.63
C LEU A 78 23.47 -13.40 -5.57
N ARG A 79 23.06 -14.64 -5.87
CA ARG A 79 22.34 -15.50 -4.93
C ARG A 79 23.17 -15.92 -3.70
N LYS A 80 24.49 -15.87 -3.80
CA LYS A 80 25.42 -16.17 -2.69
C LYS A 80 25.68 -14.96 -1.80
N ASP A 81 25.23 -13.77 -2.20
CA ASP A 81 25.32 -12.57 -1.40
C ASP A 81 24.46 -12.71 -0.14
N ALA A 82 25.06 -12.44 1.02
CA ALA A 82 24.42 -12.62 2.32
C ALA A 82 23.28 -11.63 2.56
N ASP A 83 23.38 -10.41 2.03
CA ASP A 83 22.34 -9.38 2.14
C ASP A 83 21.15 -9.71 1.24
N VAL A 84 21.40 -10.16 0.00
CA VAL A 84 20.35 -10.64 -0.91
C VAL A 84 19.62 -11.84 -0.29
N SER A 85 20.35 -12.83 0.21
CA SER A 85 19.78 -13.99 0.89
C SER A 85 18.97 -13.61 2.13
N ARG A 86 19.38 -12.57 2.87
CA ARG A 86 18.61 -12.06 4.02
C ARG A 86 17.28 -11.45 3.56
N GLN A 87 17.31 -10.61 2.53
CA GLN A 87 16.11 -9.97 1.99
C GLN A 87 15.14 -10.99 1.40
N GLU A 88 15.62 -11.99 0.65
CA GLU A 88 14.81 -13.08 0.11
C GLU A 88 14.06 -13.82 1.24
N ARG A 89 14.76 -14.20 2.31
CA ARG A 89 14.13 -14.84 3.48
C ARG A 89 13.10 -13.96 4.15
N GLU A 90 13.35 -12.66 4.27
CA GLU A 90 12.39 -11.72 4.86
C GLU A 90 11.12 -11.63 4.01
N LEU A 91 11.26 -11.49 2.69
CA LEU A 91 10.14 -11.44 1.76
C LEU A 91 9.32 -12.73 1.79
N LEU A 92 9.99 -13.89 1.77
CA LEU A 92 9.34 -15.20 1.87
C LEU A 92 8.60 -15.35 3.21
N ALA A 93 9.20 -14.93 4.33
CA ALA A 93 8.55 -14.98 5.63
C ALA A 93 7.29 -14.10 5.67
N ARG A 94 7.35 -12.89 5.09
CA ARG A 94 6.20 -11.99 4.97
C ARG A 94 5.10 -12.59 4.09
N PHE A 95 5.47 -13.18 2.95
CA PHE A 95 4.53 -13.86 2.05
C PHE A 95 3.84 -15.05 2.75
N HIS A 96 4.60 -15.94 3.39
CA HIS A 96 4.06 -17.07 4.14
C HIS A 96 3.12 -16.62 5.26
N ARG A 97 3.48 -15.56 6.00
CA ARG A 97 2.61 -14.97 7.01
C ARG A 97 1.29 -14.48 6.40
N ALA A 98 1.35 -13.76 5.28
CA ALA A 98 0.14 -13.26 4.61
C ALA A 98 -0.77 -14.40 4.13
N VAL A 99 -0.19 -15.44 3.50
CA VAL A 99 -0.93 -16.63 3.07
C VAL A 99 -1.54 -17.38 4.26
N LEU A 100 -0.80 -17.50 5.37
CA LEU A 100 -1.31 -18.13 6.59
C LEU A 100 -2.50 -17.34 7.14
N LEU A 101 -2.36 -16.02 7.31
CA LEU A 101 -3.43 -15.16 7.82
C LEU A 101 -4.68 -15.21 6.93
N ALA A 102 -4.52 -15.25 5.60
CA ALA A 102 -5.64 -15.37 4.65
C ALA A 102 -6.35 -16.73 4.72
N ARG A 103 -5.71 -17.76 5.27
CA ARG A 103 -6.29 -19.10 5.47
C ARG A 103 -6.84 -19.32 6.86
N LEU A 104 -6.47 -18.49 7.84
CA LEU A 104 -7.06 -18.56 9.16
C LEU A 104 -8.54 -18.17 9.07
N PRO A 105 -9.42 -18.84 9.83
CA PRO A 105 -10.81 -18.42 9.91
C PRO A 105 -10.85 -16.99 10.43
N GLU A 106 -11.64 -16.14 9.77
CA GLU A 106 -11.87 -14.79 10.28
C GLU A 106 -12.41 -14.89 11.71
N PRO A 107 -11.83 -14.15 12.67
CA PRO A 107 -12.34 -14.16 14.03
C PRO A 107 -13.79 -13.69 14.00
N LYS A 108 -14.69 -14.47 14.60
CA LYS A 108 -16.10 -14.09 14.70
C LYS A 108 -16.18 -12.85 15.60
N ILE A 109 -16.32 -11.67 15.00
CA ILE A 109 -16.59 -10.43 15.73
C ILE A 109 -18.03 -10.49 16.23
N THR A 110 -18.21 -10.55 17.56
CA THR A 110 -19.53 -10.56 18.19
C THR A 110 -19.93 -9.16 18.63
N ASP A 111 -21.24 -8.92 18.75
CA ASP A 111 -21.76 -7.65 19.29
C ASP A 111 -21.21 -7.35 20.69
N SER A 112 -20.98 -8.37 21.52
CA SER A 112 -20.35 -8.21 22.83
C SER A 112 -18.91 -7.70 22.72
N LEU A 113 -18.11 -8.23 21.79
CA LEU A 113 -16.74 -7.78 21.57
C LEU A 113 -16.71 -6.33 21.07
N ILE A 114 -17.67 -5.96 20.20
CA ILE A 114 -17.83 -4.60 19.72
C ILE A 114 -18.19 -3.68 20.90
N ALA A 115 -19.17 -4.05 21.72
CA ALA A 115 -19.58 -3.28 22.89
C ALA A 115 -18.44 -3.10 23.90
N ASP A 116 -17.69 -4.15 24.17
CA ASP A 116 -16.52 -4.13 25.05
C ASP A 116 -15.42 -3.20 24.49
N TYR A 117 -15.18 -3.27 23.18
CA TYR A 117 -14.23 -2.38 22.50
C TYR A 117 -14.65 -0.91 22.59
N TYR A 118 -15.92 -0.58 22.31
CA TYR A 118 -16.42 0.79 22.42
C TYR A 118 -16.36 1.30 23.87
N THR A 119 -16.69 0.45 24.83
CA THR A 119 -16.68 0.82 26.25
C THR A 119 -15.25 1.11 26.72
N THR A 120 -14.30 0.27 26.32
CA THR A 120 -12.88 0.43 26.66
C THR A 120 -12.27 1.68 26.00
N ASN A 121 -12.64 1.96 24.76
CA ASN A 121 -12.08 3.06 23.96
C ASN A 121 -13.01 4.29 23.89
N LEU A 122 -13.96 4.42 24.82
CA LEU A 122 -15.01 5.44 24.76
C LEU A 122 -14.46 6.87 24.64
N ALA A 123 -13.30 7.15 25.22
CA ALA A 123 -12.64 8.45 25.17
C ALA A 123 -12.27 8.88 23.74
N GLU A 124 -11.92 7.94 22.86
CA GLU A 124 -11.55 8.22 21.46
C GLU A 124 -12.77 8.53 20.59
N PHE A 125 -13.94 8.01 20.97
CA PHE A 125 -15.19 8.21 20.23
C PHE A 125 -15.98 9.43 20.68
N ARG A 126 -15.64 10.01 21.83
CA ARG A 126 -16.24 11.26 22.27
C ARG A 126 -15.64 12.39 21.45
N ARG A 127 -16.50 13.16 20.77
CA ARG A 127 -16.09 14.46 20.22
C ARG A 127 -15.60 15.32 21.39
N PRO A 128 -14.56 16.14 21.20
CA PRO A 128 -14.23 17.18 22.16
C PRO A 128 -15.51 17.94 22.49
N MET A 129 -15.83 18.08 23.78
CA MET A 129 -17.08 18.74 24.21
C MET A 129 -17.08 20.24 23.88
N ASP A 130 -15.92 20.77 23.52
CA ASP A 130 -15.68 22.18 23.34
C ASP A 130 -15.63 22.50 21.85
N SER A 131 -16.79 22.85 21.27
CA SER A 131 -16.85 23.50 19.97
C SER A 131 -17.03 25.01 20.17
N TYR A 132 -16.14 25.80 19.58
CA TYR A 132 -16.20 27.25 19.64
C TYR A 132 -16.51 27.81 18.25
N LEU A 133 -17.47 28.72 18.15
CA LEU A 133 -17.51 29.66 17.04
C LEU A 133 -16.73 30.89 17.48
N ILE A 134 -15.62 31.17 16.81
CA ILE A 134 -14.83 32.38 17.08
C ILE A 134 -15.01 33.33 15.93
N GLU A 135 -15.44 34.53 16.27
CA GLU A 135 -15.58 35.64 15.34
C GLU A 135 -14.49 36.65 15.66
N GLY A 136 -13.51 36.75 14.76
CA GLY A 136 -12.45 37.74 14.80
C GLY A 136 -12.86 38.99 14.05
N PHE A 137 -12.55 40.15 14.64
CA PHE A 137 -12.71 41.46 14.02
C PHE A 137 -11.37 42.19 14.05
N TRP A 138 -10.90 42.67 12.91
CA TRP A 138 -9.70 43.51 12.85
C TRP A 138 -9.86 44.68 11.88
N CYS A 139 -9.05 45.71 12.11
CA CYS A 139 -8.97 46.92 11.31
C CYS A 139 -7.56 47.52 11.44
N GLU A 140 -7.23 48.48 10.57
CA GLU A 140 -5.90 49.10 10.54
C GLU A 140 -5.68 50.15 11.66
N SER A 141 -6.77 50.65 12.25
CA SER A 141 -6.73 51.75 13.23
C SER A 141 -7.34 51.34 14.58
N ASP A 142 -6.58 51.54 15.66
CA ASP A 142 -7.02 51.31 17.03
C ASP A 142 -8.26 52.15 17.41
N ASP A 143 -8.36 53.37 16.88
CA ASP A 143 -9.55 54.22 17.10
C ASP A 143 -10.80 53.61 16.47
N THR A 144 -10.67 53.00 15.29
CA THR A 144 -11.76 52.28 14.61
C THR A 144 -12.17 51.06 15.42
N LEU A 145 -11.23 50.28 15.95
CA LEU A 145 -11.53 49.10 16.78
C LEU A 145 -12.24 49.49 18.08
N LYS A 146 -11.80 50.58 18.73
CA LYS A 146 -12.43 51.13 19.93
C LYS A 146 -13.84 51.64 19.66
N ALA A 147 -14.06 52.33 18.54
CA ALA A 147 -15.38 52.79 18.13
C ALA A 147 -16.31 51.61 17.86
N PHE A 148 -15.83 50.61 17.13
CA PHE A 148 -16.54 49.36 16.85
C PHE A 148 -16.93 48.61 18.12
N ARG A 149 -15.99 48.43 19.07
CA ARG A 149 -16.28 47.81 20.37
C ARG A 149 -17.39 48.52 21.12
N ARG A 150 -17.37 49.86 21.16
CA ARG A 150 -18.42 50.67 21.82
C ARG A 150 -19.77 50.53 21.11
N ALA A 151 -19.80 50.33 19.80
CA ALA A 151 -21.02 50.07 19.05
C ALA A 151 -21.60 48.68 19.38
N LEU A 152 -20.74 47.65 19.41
CA LEU A 152 -21.12 46.29 19.84
C LEU A 152 -21.68 46.25 21.26
N GLU A 153 -21.06 46.95 22.21
CA GLU A 153 -21.54 47.05 23.60
C GLU A 153 -22.94 47.69 23.71
N ARG A 154 -23.37 48.45 22.68
CA ARG A 154 -24.71 49.05 22.59
C ARG A 154 -25.68 48.22 21.73
N ALA A 155 -25.28 47.03 21.31
CA ALA A 155 -25.99 46.21 20.33
C ALA A 155 -26.25 46.91 18.98
N ASP A 156 -25.42 47.89 18.62
CA ASP A 156 -25.49 48.56 17.31
C ASP A 156 -24.65 47.80 16.29
N THR A 157 -25.33 46.98 15.49
CA THR A 157 -24.71 46.15 14.44
C THR A 157 -24.52 46.89 13.12
N SER A 158 -24.85 48.19 13.03
CA SER A 158 -24.75 48.94 11.77
C SER A 158 -23.31 49.02 11.24
N GLN A 159 -22.32 48.97 12.14
CA GLN A 159 -20.90 49.03 11.81
C GLN A 159 -20.29 47.68 11.39
N LEU A 160 -20.97 46.55 11.62
CA LEU A 160 -20.53 45.21 11.17
C LEU A 160 -20.49 45.08 9.63
N ARG A 161 -21.14 46.00 8.92
CA ARG A 161 -21.17 46.04 7.44
C ARG A 161 -20.29 47.14 6.86
N SER A 162 -19.50 47.83 7.68
CA SER A 162 -18.54 48.81 7.18
C SER A 162 -17.33 48.08 6.61
N ASP A 163 -16.82 48.57 5.48
CA ASP A 163 -15.56 48.16 4.85
C ASP A 163 -14.33 48.41 5.74
N MET A 164 -14.52 49.12 6.86
CA MET A 164 -13.46 49.49 7.80
C MET A 164 -13.12 48.40 8.82
N VAL A 165 -13.98 47.39 9.00
CA VAL A 165 -13.74 46.27 9.92
C VAL A 165 -13.93 44.97 9.16
N ILE A 166 -12.88 44.17 9.10
CA ILE A 166 -12.93 42.85 8.45
C ILE A 166 -13.36 41.83 9.51
N TRP A 167 -14.27 40.93 9.10
CA TRP A 167 -14.80 39.85 9.91
C TRP A 167 -14.34 38.49 9.37
N GLU A 168 -13.81 37.65 10.25
CA GLU A 168 -13.56 36.23 9.98
C GLU A 168 -14.23 35.40 11.08
N GLY A 169 -15.11 34.49 10.67
CA GLY A 169 -15.68 33.48 11.54
C GLY A 169 -15.05 32.11 11.27
N LYS A 170 -14.59 31.43 12.31
CA LYS A 170 -14.12 30.04 12.20
C LYS A 170 -14.73 29.18 13.31
N TRP A 171 -15.32 28.05 12.90
CA TRP A 171 -15.67 26.98 13.82
C TRP A 171 -14.41 26.20 14.19
N LEU A 172 -14.14 26.13 15.49
CA LEU A 172 -13.08 25.30 16.04
C LEU A 172 -13.73 24.13 16.77
N THR A 173 -13.29 22.93 16.40
CA THR A 173 -13.80 21.67 16.97
C THR A 173 -13.00 21.20 18.18
N ASP A 174 -11.88 21.87 18.47
CA ASP A 174 -10.95 21.52 19.53
C ASP A 174 -10.28 22.77 20.09
N SER A 175 -10.24 22.91 21.41
CA SER A 175 -9.54 23.99 22.11
C SER A 175 -8.03 24.01 21.85
N ARG A 176 -7.46 22.90 21.38
CA ARG A 176 -6.04 22.82 20.96
C ARG A 176 -5.75 23.55 19.66
N GLU A 177 -6.77 23.86 18.86
CA GLU A 177 -6.62 24.69 17.66
C GLU A 177 -6.53 26.19 17.98
N LEU A 178 -6.81 26.58 19.22
CA LEU A 178 -6.69 27.96 19.69
C LEU A 178 -5.26 28.30 20.09
N ASP A 179 -4.86 29.52 19.75
CA ASP A 179 -3.71 30.14 20.41
C ASP A 179 -3.93 30.17 21.93
N PRO A 180 -2.91 29.83 22.76
CA PRO A 180 -3.07 29.77 24.21
C PRO A 180 -3.60 31.05 24.86
N ILE A 181 -3.30 32.22 24.30
CA ILE A 181 -3.78 33.52 24.80
C ILE A 181 -5.28 33.66 24.51
N LEU A 182 -5.71 33.29 23.30
CA LEU A 182 -7.12 33.29 22.93
C LEU A 182 -7.91 32.27 23.74
N LEU A 183 -7.36 31.09 23.98
CA LEU A 183 -8.00 30.07 24.80
C LEU A 183 -8.26 30.56 26.23
N GLU A 184 -7.28 31.24 26.83
CA GLU A 184 -7.42 31.81 28.18
C GLU A 184 -8.45 32.95 28.21
N ALA A 185 -8.56 33.73 27.14
CA ALA A 185 -9.60 34.76 27.01
C ALA A 185 -10.99 34.13 26.86
N VAL A 186 -11.15 33.13 26.00
CA VAL A 186 -12.41 32.41 25.75
C VAL A 186 -12.91 31.72 27.02
N ARG A 187 -12.03 31.13 27.83
CA ARG A 187 -12.39 30.50 29.12
C ARG A 187 -12.97 31.48 30.15
N LYS A 188 -12.70 32.77 30.00
CA LYS A 188 -13.21 33.83 30.89
C LYS A 188 -14.54 34.41 30.42
N LEU A 189 -14.96 34.10 29.19
CA LEU A 189 -16.23 34.58 28.65
C LEU A 189 -17.38 33.68 29.13
N PRO A 190 -18.52 34.26 29.53
CA PRO A 190 -19.74 33.48 29.75
C PRO A 190 -20.22 32.88 28.42
N ALA A 191 -20.95 31.77 28.46
CA ALA A 191 -21.54 31.21 27.25
C ALA A 191 -22.43 32.26 26.55
N GLY A 192 -22.13 32.57 25.29
CA GLY A 192 -22.82 33.60 24.49
C GLY A 192 -22.28 35.02 24.63
N GLY A 193 -21.11 35.22 25.26
CA GLY A 193 -20.39 36.50 25.34
C GLY A 193 -19.08 36.52 24.58
#